data_AF-A0A951TIZ8-F1
#
_entry.id   AF-A0A951TIZ8-F1
#
_cell.length_a   1.000
_cell.length_b   1.000
_cell.length_c   1.000
_cell.angle_alpha   90.00
_cell.angle_beta   90.00
_cell.angle_gamma   90.00
#
_symmetry.space_group_name_H-M   'P 1'
#
loop_
_entity.id
_entity.type
_entity.pdbx_description
1 polymer ?
#
loop_
_entity_poly.entity_id
_entity_poly.type
_entity_poly.pdbx_seq_one_letter_code
_entity_poly.pdbx_strand_id
1 'polypeptide(L)'
;MNNKLSVLVKRYLVASFIAIIGLGMIFFGLRTHQDALFMVAAVNLFIGGILAILFSGGILKKNIVLAIGSLCIVITAITGYMSVKSVEDTIQHEEDYKISSALNIYVLGEIRDIQRAYKATNKVYASNFDELKRFFENDKITKIDASGTVPSRKMTIPERDALYKDKRALDKNMTEREAALLVANGNPGNSADLINFKRDTIQVYYKDEFLASTTRQAARKSLGLGEFNFDELRYVPMTNPKEEWIIETVDKLPYLNGDTIATIHVYGHEAVPKFEGGKRNIIGFGNLKTSSDKGTWE
;
A
#
# COMPACT_ATOMS: atom_id res chain seq x y z
N MET A 1 -64.36 15.84 33.55
CA MET A 1 -64.76 15.19 32.27
C MET A 1 -63.53 14.52 31.68
N ASN A 2 -63.27 13.25 32.01
CA ASN A 2 -62.15 12.51 31.40
C ASN A 2 -62.51 12.29 29.94
N ASN A 3 -61.93 13.11 29.07
CA ASN A 3 -62.22 13.12 27.65
C ASN A 3 -61.90 11.74 27.09
N LYS A 4 -62.92 10.97 26.68
CA LYS A 4 -62.74 9.66 26.03
C LYS A 4 -61.74 9.76 24.86
N LEU A 5 -61.68 10.92 24.21
CA LEU A 5 -60.69 11.30 23.20
C LEU A 5 -59.23 11.25 23.72
N SER A 6 -58.97 11.73 24.94
CA SER A 6 -57.63 11.72 25.56
C SER A 6 -57.15 10.29 25.85
N VAL A 7 -58.06 9.42 26.29
CA VAL A 7 -57.76 7.99 26.53
C VAL A 7 -57.49 7.28 25.21
N LEU A 8 -58.29 7.56 24.17
CA LEU A 8 -58.11 6.99 22.83
C LEU A 8 -56.78 7.43 22.23
N VAL A 9 -56.47 8.74 22.25
CA VAL A 9 -55.19 9.28 21.79
C VAL A 9 -54.03 8.62 22.52
N LYS A 10 -54.03 8.54 23.85
CA LYS A 10 -52.95 7.86 24.60
C LYS A 10 -52.80 6.38 24.26
N ARG A 11 -53.89 5.68 23.92
CA ARG A 11 -53.90 4.24 23.64
C ARG A 11 -53.37 3.87 22.25
N TYR A 12 -53.47 4.76 21.26
CA TYR A 12 -53.01 4.49 19.88
C TYR A 12 -51.78 5.29 19.47
N LEU A 13 -51.49 6.43 20.12
CA LEU A 13 -50.45 7.36 19.67
C LEU A 13 -49.07 6.70 19.56
N VAL A 14 -48.66 5.90 20.55
CA VAL A 14 -47.35 5.20 20.52
C VAL A 14 -47.30 4.19 19.37
N ALA A 15 -48.36 3.40 19.18
CA ALA A 15 -48.43 2.38 18.13
C ALA A 15 -48.45 3.01 16.73
N SER A 16 -49.23 4.08 16.55
CA SER A 16 -49.28 4.85 15.30
C SER A 16 -47.94 5.50 14.99
N PHE A 17 -47.24 6.03 15.99
CA PHE A 17 -45.91 6.61 15.80
C PHE A 17 -44.89 5.57 15.33
N ILE A 18 -44.86 4.39 15.97
CA ILE A 18 -43.99 3.27 15.57
C ILE A 18 -44.30 2.82 14.13
N ALA A 19 -45.58 2.69 13.78
CA ALA A 19 -45.99 2.33 12.42
C ALA A 19 -45.56 3.39 11.39
N ILE A 20 -45.73 4.68 11.69
CA ILE A 20 -45.31 5.76 10.79
C ILE A 20 -43.78 5.76 10.60
N ILE A 21 -43.00 5.54 11.67
CA ILE A 21 -41.54 5.41 11.57
C ILE A 21 -41.16 4.20 10.72
N GLY A 22 -41.75 3.02 10.98
CA GLY A 22 -41.47 1.82 10.19
C GLY A 22 -41.76 2.02 8.71
N LEU A 23 -42.90 2.65 8.38
CA LEU A 23 -43.25 3.01 7.01
C LEU A 23 -42.22 3.98 6.39
N GLY A 24 -41.83 5.01 7.15
CA GLY A 24 -40.81 5.96 6.71
C GLY A 24 -39.45 5.32 6.45
N MET A 25 -39.03 4.38 7.31
CA MET A 25 -37.79 3.62 7.16
C MET A 25 -37.83 2.72 5.91
N ILE A 26 -38.96 2.04 5.65
CA ILE A 26 -39.15 1.25 4.43
C ILE A 26 -39.00 2.15 3.19
N PHE A 27 -39.69 3.31 3.19
CA PHE A 27 -39.62 4.25 2.07
C PHE A 27 -38.20 4.77 1.84
N PHE A 28 -37.49 5.11 2.91
CA PHE A 28 -36.09 5.54 2.86
C PHE A 28 -35.16 4.43 2.35
N GLY A 29 -35.31 3.20 2.85
CA GLY A 29 -34.50 2.05 2.46
C GLY A 29 -34.66 1.69 0.98
N LEU A 30 -35.89 1.75 0.46
CA LEU A 30 -36.16 1.54 -0.97
C LEU A 30 -35.52 2.62 -1.85
N ARG A 31 -35.51 3.87 -1.40
CA ARG A 31 -34.95 5.00 -2.17
C ARG A 31 -33.42 5.03 -2.16
N THR A 32 -32.81 4.57 -1.07
CA THR A 32 -31.36 4.61 -0.88
C THR A 32 -30.67 3.26 -1.13
N HIS A 33 -31.42 2.25 -1.62
CA HIS A 33 -30.93 0.89 -1.87
C HIS A 33 -30.16 0.31 -0.67
N GLN A 34 -30.72 0.49 0.53
CA GLN A 34 -30.14 -0.04 1.77
C GLN A 34 -30.10 -1.57 1.75
N ASP A 35 -29.25 -2.10 2.63
CA ASP A 35 -29.07 -3.53 2.82
C ASP A 35 -30.40 -4.25 3.19
N ALA A 36 -30.51 -5.53 2.83
CA ALA A 36 -31.70 -6.35 3.06
C ALA A 36 -32.05 -6.52 4.55
N LEU A 37 -31.07 -6.54 5.45
CA LEU A 37 -31.23 -6.58 6.91
C LEU A 37 -31.91 -5.32 7.42
N PHE A 38 -31.49 -4.14 6.96
CA PHE A 38 -32.18 -2.89 7.25
C PHE A 38 -33.66 -2.95 6.82
N MET A 39 -33.92 -3.46 5.61
CA MET A 39 -35.30 -3.60 5.10
C MET A 39 -36.14 -4.56 5.93
N VAL A 40 -35.59 -5.70 6.34
CA VAL A 40 -36.26 -6.67 7.22
C VAL A 40 -36.59 -6.04 8.58
N ALA A 41 -35.65 -5.29 9.17
CA ALA A 41 -35.87 -4.58 10.43
C ALA A 41 -36.97 -3.51 10.30
N ALA A 42 -36.97 -2.73 9.22
CA ALA A 42 -37.97 -1.68 8.97
C ALA A 42 -39.38 -2.27 8.77
N VAL A 43 -39.50 -3.37 8.02
CA VAL A 43 -40.76 -4.12 7.87
C VAL A 43 -41.23 -4.68 9.21
N ASN A 44 -40.33 -5.25 10.00
CA ASN A 44 -40.67 -5.82 11.30
C ASN A 44 -41.16 -4.74 12.28
N LEU A 45 -40.55 -3.55 12.27
CA LEU A 45 -40.99 -2.39 13.05
C LEU A 45 -42.39 -1.92 12.62
N PHE A 46 -42.65 -1.88 11.31
CA PHE A 46 -43.96 -1.51 10.76
C PHE A 46 -45.06 -2.52 11.15
N ILE A 47 -44.78 -3.81 11.02
CA ILE A 47 -45.69 -4.89 11.44
C ILE A 47 -45.98 -4.79 12.93
N GLY A 48 -44.96 -4.56 13.77
CA GLY A 48 -45.14 -4.35 15.21
C GLY A 48 -46.06 -3.17 15.53
N GLY A 49 -45.92 -2.05 14.83
CA GLY A 49 -46.79 -0.89 14.94
C GLY A 49 -48.25 -1.20 14.56
N ILE A 50 -48.47 -1.87 13.42
CA ILE A 50 -49.81 -2.30 12.97
C ILE A 50 -50.45 -3.26 13.97
N LEU A 51 -49.72 -4.26 14.45
CA LEU A 51 -50.23 -5.22 15.43
C LEU A 51 -50.66 -4.53 16.71
N ALA A 52 -49.88 -3.55 17.18
CA ALA A 52 -50.22 -2.77 18.37
C ALA A 52 -51.49 -1.92 18.17
N ILE A 53 -51.69 -1.33 16.98
CA ILE A 53 -52.93 -0.60 16.63
C ILE A 53 -54.12 -1.56 16.61
N LEU A 54 -54.01 -2.70 15.92
CA LEU A 54 -55.11 -3.66 15.77
C LEU A 54 -55.48 -4.35 17.09
N PHE A 55 -54.51 -4.61 17.97
CA PHE A 55 -54.76 -5.12 19.32
C PHE A 55 -55.44 -4.07 20.20
N SER A 56 -54.96 -2.82 20.14
CA SER A 56 -55.58 -1.69 20.84
C SER A 56 -57.03 -1.45 20.37
N GLY A 57 -57.29 -1.69 19.07
CA GLY A 57 -58.59 -1.67 18.41
C GLY A 57 -59.58 -2.75 18.87
N GLY A 58 -59.13 -3.77 19.60
CA GLY A 58 -59.94 -4.94 19.95
C GLY A 58 -60.26 -5.85 18.76
N ILE A 59 -59.65 -5.60 17.59
CA ILE A 59 -59.86 -6.37 16.36
C ILE A 59 -59.14 -7.72 16.45
N LEU A 60 -57.93 -7.72 17.03
CA LEU A 60 -57.10 -8.91 17.19
C LEU A 60 -57.19 -9.53 18.58
N LYS A 61 -57.23 -10.87 18.64
CA LYS A 61 -57.16 -11.65 19.88
C LYS A 61 -55.73 -11.67 20.43
N LYS A 62 -55.60 -11.67 21.76
CA LYS A 62 -54.30 -11.71 22.49
C LYS A 62 -53.36 -12.82 22.01
N ASN A 63 -53.87 -14.02 21.74
CA ASN A 63 -53.03 -15.16 21.33
C ASN A 63 -52.37 -14.97 19.97
N ILE A 64 -53.06 -14.32 19.02
CA ILE A 64 -52.52 -14.04 17.68
C ILE A 64 -51.42 -12.98 17.81
N VAL A 65 -51.66 -11.93 18.59
CA VAL A 65 -50.69 -10.86 18.83
C VAL A 65 -49.45 -11.39 19.54
N LEU A 66 -49.61 -12.28 20.50
CA LEU A 66 -48.48 -12.94 21.17
C LEU A 66 -47.67 -13.82 20.22
N ALA A 67 -48.33 -14.60 19.36
CA ALA A 67 -47.64 -15.50 18.41
C ALA A 67 -46.86 -14.72 17.34
N ILE A 68 -47.45 -13.67 16.77
CA ILE A 68 -46.75 -12.85 15.77
C ILE A 68 -45.69 -11.98 16.44
N GLY A 69 -46.00 -11.40 17.60
CA GLY A 69 -45.05 -10.58 18.36
C GLY A 69 -43.82 -11.36 18.81
N SER A 70 -43.97 -12.61 19.25
CA SER A 70 -42.82 -13.47 19.60
C SER A 70 -41.97 -13.79 18.37
N LEU A 71 -42.59 -14.08 17.22
CA LEU A 71 -41.87 -14.26 15.96
C LEU A 71 -41.09 -13.00 15.56
N CYS A 72 -41.70 -11.82 15.65
CA CYS A 72 -41.05 -10.54 15.40
C CYS A 72 -39.83 -10.33 16.30
N ILE A 73 -39.91 -10.68 17.58
CA ILE A 73 -38.78 -10.59 18.52
C ILE A 73 -37.62 -11.49 18.08
N VAL A 74 -37.90 -12.74 17.69
CA VAL A 74 -36.88 -13.68 17.21
C VAL A 74 -36.21 -13.14 15.93
N ILE A 75 -37.00 -12.63 14.98
CA ILE A 75 -36.47 -12.04 13.74
C ILE A 75 -35.61 -10.82 14.04
N THR A 76 -36.03 -9.93 14.94
CA THR A 76 -35.23 -8.77 15.36
C THR A 76 -33.91 -9.20 15.99
N ALA A 77 -33.92 -10.22 16.86
CA ALA A 77 -32.70 -10.72 17.49
C ALA A 77 -31.70 -11.27 16.46
N ILE A 78 -32.17 -12.07 15.50
CA ILE A 78 -31.33 -12.61 14.42
C ILE A 78 -30.80 -11.47 13.54
N THR A 79 -31.65 -10.52 13.15
CA THR A 79 -31.26 -9.38 12.32
C THR A 79 -30.24 -8.49 13.02
N GLY A 80 -30.41 -8.26 14.33
CA GLY A 80 -29.45 -7.54 15.15
C GLY A 80 -28.09 -8.22 15.18
N TYR A 81 -28.05 -9.54 15.36
CA TYR A 81 -26.81 -10.32 15.31
C TYR A 81 -26.14 -10.25 13.93
N MET A 82 -26.89 -10.45 12.84
CA MET A 82 -26.35 -10.36 11.48
C MET A 82 -25.84 -8.96 11.15
N SER A 83 -26.49 -7.91 11.66
CA SER A 83 -26.05 -6.53 11.46
C SER A 83 -24.72 -6.25 12.16
N VAL A 84 -24.54 -6.72 13.40
CA VAL A 84 -23.25 -6.61 14.11
C VAL A 84 -22.16 -7.35 13.34
N LYS A 85 -22.45 -8.59 12.91
CA LYS A 85 -21.50 -9.40 12.15
C LYS A 85 -21.12 -8.75 10.81
N SER A 86 -22.08 -8.21 10.06
CA SER A 86 -21.80 -7.54 8.78
C SER A 86 -20.88 -6.33 8.94
N VAL A 87 -21.02 -5.57 10.03
CA VAL A 87 -20.11 -4.46 10.34
C VAL A 87 -18.71 -4.98 10.66
N GLU A 88 -18.61 -6.04 11.45
CA GLU A 88 -17.33 -6.68 11.78
C GLU A 88 -16.63 -7.23 10.52
N ASP A 89 -17.36 -7.92 9.65
CA ASP A 89 -16.86 -8.43 8.37
C ASP A 89 -16.35 -7.27 7.47
N THR A 90 -17.06 -6.15 7.42
CA THR A 90 -16.64 -4.94 6.67
C THR A 90 -15.35 -4.35 7.24
N ILE A 91 -15.25 -4.22 8.57
CA ILE A 91 -14.06 -3.70 9.25
C ILE A 91 -12.86 -4.60 8.96
N GLN A 92 -13.03 -5.91 9.11
CA GLN A 92 -11.97 -6.88 8.83
C GLN A 92 -11.52 -6.80 7.37
N HIS A 93 -12.46 -6.66 6.43
CA HIS A 93 -12.15 -6.52 5.01
C HIS A 93 -11.33 -5.25 4.72
N GLU A 94 -11.66 -4.12 5.33
CA GLU A 94 -10.89 -2.88 5.18
C GLU A 94 -9.47 -3.00 5.78
N GLU A 95 -9.33 -3.68 6.91
CA GLU A 95 -8.03 -3.95 7.53
C GLU A 95 -7.17 -4.87 6.65
N ASP A 96 -7.75 -5.96 6.16
CA ASP A 96 -7.09 -6.91 5.26
C ASP A 96 -6.66 -6.24 3.96
N TYR A 97 -7.50 -5.35 3.39
CA TYR A 97 -7.15 -4.56 2.22
C TYR A 97 -5.97 -3.62 2.49
N LYS A 98 -5.97 -2.90 3.62
CA LYS A 98 -4.86 -1.99 4.00
C LYS A 98 -3.55 -2.76 4.15
N ILE A 99 -3.59 -3.91 4.82
CA ILE A 99 -2.42 -4.77 5.01
C ILE A 99 -1.94 -5.31 3.65
N SER A 100 -2.84 -5.88 2.85
CA SER A 100 -2.50 -6.42 1.53
C SER A 100 -1.91 -5.35 0.62
N SER A 101 -2.51 -4.16 0.58
CA SER A 101 -2.01 -3.05 -0.23
C SER A 101 -0.62 -2.61 0.20
N ALA A 102 -0.37 -2.44 1.51
CA ALA A 102 0.94 -2.08 2.03
C ALA A 102 2.01 -3.14 1.72
N LEU A 103 1.67 -4.43 1.85
CA LEU A 103 2.57 -5.54 1.51
C LEU A 103 2.89 -5.56 0.02
N ASN A 104 1.88 -5.43 -0.84
CA ASN A 104 2.07 -5.42 -2.29
C ASN A 104 2.95 -4.26 -2.74
N ILE A 105 2.69 -3.04 -2.25
CA ILE A 105 3.50 -1.85 -2.54
C ILE A 105 4.95 -2.06 -2.11
N TYR A 106 5.17 -2.62 -0.93
CA TYR A 106 6.51 -2.87 -0.42
C TYR A 106 7.28 -3.91 -1.25
N VAL A 107 6.66 -5.06 -1.52
CA VAL A 107 7.27 -6.14 -2.33
C VAL A 107 7.53 -5.67 -3.77
N LEU A 108 6.60 -4.94 -4.39
CA LEU A 108 6.81 -4.34 -5.70
C LEU A 108 7.94 -3.29 -5.67
N GLY A 109 8.07 -2.56 -4.57
CA GLY A 109 9.21 -1.66 -4.32
C GLY A 109 10.55 -2.40 -4.28
N GLU A 110 10.62 -3.54 -3.58
CA GLU A 110 11.81 -4.40 -3.56
C GLU A 110 12.14 -4.93 -4.96
N ILE A 111 11.15 -5.46 -5.69
CA ILE A 111 11.34 -5.94 -7.08
C ILE A 111 11.85 -4.80 -7.96
N ARG A 112 11.28 -3.60 -7.83
CA ARG A 112 11.70 -2.40 -8.58
C ARG A 112 13.14 -2.00 -8.29
N ASP A 113 13.57 -2.02 -7.03
CA ASP A 113 14.95 -1.71 -6.63
C ASP A 113 15.94 -2.69 -7.25
N ILE A 114 15.63 -3.99 -7.24
CA ILE A 114 16.46 -5.04 -7.83
C ILE A 114 16.51 -4.88 -9.36
N GLN A 115 15.37 -4.61 -10.00
CA GLN A 115 15.30 -4.35 -11.45
C GLN A 115 16.08 -3.09 -11.87
N ARG A 116 16.07 -2.04 -11.05
CA ARG A 116 16.89 -0.83 -11.28
C ARG A 116 18.38 -1.13 -11.20
N ALA A 117 18.80 -1.93 -10.21
CA ALA A 117 20.19 -2.36 -10.07
C ALA A 117 20.63 -3.26 -11.24
N TYR A 118 19.75 -4.17 -11.68
CA TYR A 118 19.97 -4.99 -12.86
C TYR A 118 20.16 -4.12 -14.11
N LYS A 119 19.26 -3.17 -14.37
CA LYS A 119 19.36 -2.23 -15.51
C LYS A 119 20.58 -1.33 -15.45
N ALA A 120 21.01 -0.88 -14.27
CA ALA A 120 22.21 -0.06 -14.15
C ALA A 120 23.45 -0.79 -14.69
N THR A 121 23.52 -2.10 -14.42
CA THR A 121 24.63 -3.00 -14.79
C THR A 121 24.50 -3.49 -16.23
N ASN A 122 23.33 -4.03 -16.61
CA ASN A 122 23.10 -4.73 -17.88
C ASN A 122 22.48 -3.86 -18.99
N LYS A 123 22.09 -2.60 -18.68
CA LYS A 123 21.39 -1.65 -19.56
C LYS A 123 19.97 -2.03 -20.00
N VAL A 124 19.58 -3.29 -19.81
CA VAL A 124 18.23 -3.83 -20.03
C VAL A 124 17.60 -4.27 -18.70
N TYR A 125 16.30 -4.51 -18.67
CA TYR A 125 15.62 -5.07 -17.50
C TYR A 125 15.64 -6.60 -17.54
N ALA A 126 15.57 -7.25 -16.36
CA ALA A 126 15.49 -8.71 -16.31
C ALA A 126 14.10 -9.16 -16.77
N SER A 127 14.04 -10.16 -17.66
CA SER A 127 12.80 -10.57 -18.32
C SER A 127 11.99 -11.58 -17.51
N ASN A 128 12.58 -12.17 -16.47
CA ASN A 128 11.92 -13.13 -15.59
C ASN A 128 12.59 -13.14 -14.19
N PHE A 129 11.93 -13.80 -13.23
CA PHE A 129 12.41 -13.90 -11.86
C PHE A 129 13.70 -14.73 -11.72
N ASP A 130 13.93 -15.74 -12.57
CA ASP A 130 15.13 -16.57 -12.48
C ASP A 130 16.40 -15.79 -12.85
N GLU A 131 16.31 -14.95 -13.87
CA GLU A 131 17.36 -14.01 -14.26
C GLU A 131 17.61 -12.98 -13.15
N LEU A 132 16.53 -12.43 -12.59
CA LEU A 132 16.61 -11.46 -11.48
C LEU A 132 17.23 -12.10 -10.22
N LYS A 133 16.91 -13.37 -9.94
CA LYS A 133 17.48 -14.16 -8.84
C LYS A 133 18.98 -14.38 -9.04
N ARG A 134 19.38 -14.81 -10.25
CA ARG A 134 20.79 -15.04 -10.58
C ARG A 134 21.61 -13.77 -10.36
N PHE A 135 21.10 -12.62 -10.82
CA PHE A 135 21.73 -11.32 -10.59
C PHE A 135 21.82 -10.99 -9.10
N PHE A 136 20.70 -11.14 -8.38
CA PHE A 136 20.67 -10.86 -6.95
C PHE A 136 21.74 -11.64 -6.19
N GLU A 137 21.86 -12.95 -6.45
CA GLU A 137 22.74 -13.85 -5.71
C GLU A 137 24.22 -13.75 -6.10
N ASN A 138 24.52 -13.52 -7.38
CA ASN A 138 25.88 -13.73 -7.91
C ASN A 138 26.54 -12.45 -8.43
N ASP A 139 25.78 -11.44 -8.83
CA ASP A 139 26.34 -10.29 -9.53
C ASP A 139 26.81 -9.19 -8.56
N LYS A 140 27.83 -8.47 -9.02
CA LYS A 140 28.40 -7.34 -8.29
C LYS A 140 27.91 -6.04 -8.88
N ILE A 141 27.64 -5.08 -8.01
CA ILE A 141 27.33 -3.71 -8.38
C ILE A 141 28.48 -2.79 -8.02
N THR A 142 28.57 -1.71 -8.79
CA THR A 142 29.47 -0.60 -8.58
C THR A 142 28.92 0.29 -7.47
N LYS A 143 29.60 0.33 -6.32
CA LYS A 143 29.26 1.17 -5.18
C LYS A 143 30.27 2.30 -5.02
N ILE A 144 29.78 3.51 -4.83
CA ILE A 144 30.60 4.66 -4.48
C ILE A 144 30.92 4.55 -2.99
N ASP A 145 32.20 4.35 -2.67
CA ASP A 145 32.74 4.38 -1.33
C ASP A 145 33.33 5.77 -1.05
N ALA A 146 32.55 6.60 -0.36
CA ALA A 146 32.90 7.96 -0.03
C ALA A 146 33.04 8.10 1.50
N SER A 147 34.25 8.39 1.98
CA SER A 147 34.52 8.66 3.38
C SER A 147 35.25 10.00 3.56
N GLY A 148 35.04 10.66 4.70
CA GLY A 148 35.67 11.94 5.01
C GLY A 148 35.03 13.15 4.31
N THR A 149 35.23 14.31 4.91
CA THR A 149 34.71 15.60 4.44
C THR A 149 35.72 16.30 3.56
N VAL A 150 35.25 17.03 2.55
CA VAL A 150 36.12 17.87 1.72
C VAL A 150 36.76 18.94 2.62
N PRO A 151 38.09 19.13 2.57
CA PRO A 151 38.76 20.16 3.35
C PRO A 151 38.20 21.57 3.11
N SER A 152 37.78 22.25 4.18
CA SER A 152 37.32 23.65 4.15
C SER A 152 38.46 24.66 4.13
N ARG A 153 39.60 24.30 3.51
CA ARG A 153 40.78 25.15 3.38
C ARG A 153 41.21 25.26 1.92
N LYS A 154 42.09 26.22 1.66
CA LYS A 154 42.79 26.38 0.38
C LYS A 154 43.86 25.27 0.23
N MET A 155 44.16 24.90 -1.00
CA MET A 155 45.30 24.04 -1.28
C MET A 155 46.60 24.73 -0.86
N THR A 156 47.59 23.94 -0.46
CA THR A 156 48.95 24.41 -0.22
C THR A 156 49.75 24.47 -1.52
N ILE A 157 50.91 25.13 -1.51
CA ILE A 157 51.81 25.20 -2.67
C ILE A 157 52.25 23.80 -3.14
N PRO A 158 52.68 22.88 -2.25
CA PRO A 158 53.02 21.50 -2.64
C PRO A 158 51.85 20.73 -3.27
N GLU A 159 50.64 20.89 -2.73
CA GLU A 159 49.43 20.25 -3.25
C GLU A 159 49.05 20.80 -4.64
N ARG A 160 49.16 22.13 -4.82
CA ARG A 160 48.95 22.76 -6.13
C ARG A 160 49.93 22.21 -7.14
N ASP A 161 51.22 22.22 -6.82
CA ASP A 161 52.27 21.81 -7.77
C ASP A 161 52.16 20.32 -8.15
N ALA A 162 51.59 19.50 -7.25
CA ALA A 162 51.29 18.10 -7.53
C ALA A 162 50.07 17.89 -8.44
N LEU A 163 49.03 18.74 -8.35
CA LEU A 163 47.83 18.64 -9.19
C LEU A 163 47.93 19.41 -10.51
N TYR A 164 48.57 20.56 -10.46
CA TYR A 164 48.58 21.57 -11.52
C TYR A 164 50.02 21.93 -11.85
N LYS A 165 50.34 21.95 -13.15
CA LYS A 165 51.66 22.34 -13.66
C LYS A 165 51.79 23.86 -13.87
N ASP A 166 50.95 24.65 -13.19
CA ASP A 166 50.87 26.10 -13.33
C ASP A 166 50.89 26.83 -11.98
N LYS A 167 51.13 28.14 -12.02
CA LYS A 167 51.14 29.01 -10.83
C LYS A 167 49.79 29.71 -10.63
N ARG A 168 48.69 28.96 -10.70
CA ARG A 168 47.35 29.52 -10.44
C ARG A 168 47.20 30.05 -9.02
N ALA A 169 46.30 31.01 -8.86
CA ALA A 169 45.93 31.55 -7.56
C ALA A 169 45.24 30.47 -6.70
N LEU A 170 45.53 30.50 -5.39
CA LEU A 170 44.95 29.61 -4.37
C LEU A 170 43.95 30.40 -3.52
N ASP A 171 43.05 31.11 -4.20
CA ASP A 171 42.07 31.99 -3.58
C ASP A 171 40.80 31.26 -3.13
N LYS A 172 40.52 30.07 -3.70
CA LYS A 172 39.34 29.25 -3.42
C LYS A 172 39.66 28.04 -2.52
N ASN A 173 38.64 27.60 -1.79
CA ASN A 173 38.71 26.34 -1.04
C ASN A 173 38.78 25.14 -1.97
N MET A 174 39.39 24.06 -1.48
CA MET A 174 39.58 22.82 -2.21
C MET A 174 38.23 22.23 -2.63
N THR A 175 38.13 21.83 -3.90
CA THR A 175 36.98 21.10 -4.41
C THR A 175 37.08 19.61 -4.09
N GLU A 176 35.95 18.90 -4.10
CA GLU A 176 35.91 17.46 -3.89
C GLU A 176 36.80 16.68 -4.86
N ARG A 177 36.84 17.14 -6.12
CA ARG A 177 37.69 16.55 -7.17
C ARG A 177 39.17 16.75 -6.88
N GLU A 178 39.57 17.94 -6.44
CA GLU A 178 40.96 18.22 -6.07
C GLU A 178 41.39 17.41 -4.84
N ALA A 179 40.52 17.33 -3.82
CA ALA A 179 40.77 16.49 -2.65
C ALA A 179 40.96 15.01 -3.04
N ALA A 180 40.11 14.49 -3.92
CA ALA A 180 40.22 13.12 -4.42
C ALA A 180 41.53 12.87 -5.19
N LEU A 181 41.93 13.80 -6.06
CA LEU A 181 43.19 13.69 -6.80
C LEU A 181 44.43 13.80 -5.89
N LEU A 182 44.38 14.63 -4.85
CA LEU A 182 45.48 14.75 -3.88
C LEU A 182 45.67 13.46 -3.07
N VAL A 183 44.58 12.81 -2.66
CA VAL A 183 44.64 11.50 -2.00
C VAL A 183 45.16 10.44 -2.97
N ALA A 184 44.68 10.42 -4.22
CA ALA A 184 45.16 9.50 -5.24
C ALA A 184 46.66 9.67 -5.55
N ASN A 185 47.18 10.90 -5.44
CA ASN A 185 48.60 11.23 -5.59
C ASN A 185 49.43 11.03 -4.30
N GLY A 186 48.89 10.33 -3.29
CA GLY A 186 49.63 9.98 -2.07
C GLY A 186 49.76 11.09 -1.04
N ASN A 187 48.84 12.07 -1.03
CA ASN A 187 48.82 13.20 -0.11
C ASN A 187 50.16 13.97 -0.06
N PRO A 188 50.56 14.64 -1.16
CA PRO A 188 51.88 15.27 -1.30
C PRO A 188 52.13 16.40 -0.28
N GLY A 189 51.07 17.00 0.26
CA GLY A 189 51.15 18.02 1.31
C GLY A 189 51.23 17.47 2.74
N ASN A 190 51.15 16.14 2.93
CA ASN A 190 51.05 15.47 4.22
C ASN A 190 49.95 16.07 5.13
N SER A 191 48.79 16.37 4.54
CA SER A 191 47.73 17.08 5.22
C SER A 191 46.83 16.12 5.99
N ALA A 192 46.60 16.39 7.28
CA ALA A 192 45.87 15.49 8.18
C ALA A 192 44.38 15.33 7.82
N ASP A 193 43.79 16.34 7.21
CA ASP A 193 42.39 16.37 6.75
C ASP A 193 42.12 15.45 5.55
N LEU A 194 43.16 15.10 4.78
CA LEU A 194 43.07 14.19 3.64
C LEU A 194 43.30 12.71 4.00
N ILE A 195 43.74 12.39 5.22
CA ILE A 195 44.12 11.02 5.62
C ILE A 195 42.93 10.05 5.55
N ASN A 196 41.74 10.48 5.99
CA ASN A 196 40.53 9.66 5.99
C ASN A 196 39.59 9.96 4.81
N PHE A 197 40.01 10.84 3.90
CA PHE A 197 39.22 11.22 2.73
C PHE A 197 39.37 10.15 1.65
N LYS A 198 38.27 9.49 1.30
CA LYS A 198 38.22 8.49 0.23
C LYS A 198 37.08 8.83 -0.70
N ARG A 199 37.35 8.77 -2.01
CA ARG A 199 36.34 8.84 -3.07
C ARG A 199 36.72 7.77 -4.07
N ASP A 200 36.26 6.56 -3.80
CA ASP A 200 36.57 5.40 -4.61
C ASP A 200 35.30 4.69 -5.06
N THR A 201 35.45 3.86 -6.08
CA THR A 201 34.36 3.05 -6.60
C THR A 201 34.75 1.58 -6.45
N ILE A 202 34.08 0.88 -5.56
CA ILE A 202 34.34 -0.53 -5.28
C ILE A 202 33.25 -1.42 -5.89
N GLN A 203 33.59 -2.68 -6.17
CA GLN A 203 32.60 -3.68 -6.55
C GLN A 203 32.22 -4.53 -5.35
N VAL A 204 30.93 -4.56 -5.04
CA VAL A 204 30.36 -5.34 -3.94
C VAL A 204 29.23 -6.21 -4.47
N TYR A 205 28.99 -7.37 -3.85
CA TYR A 205 27.85 -8.20 -4.21
C TYR A 205 26.55 -7.46 -3.93
N TYR A 206 25.62 -7.49 -4.87
CA TYR A 206 24.36 -6.76 -4.72
C TYR A 206 23.54 -7.28 -3.54
N LYS A 207 23.51 -8.60 -3.34
CA LYS A 207 22.87 -9.24 -2.18
C LYS A 207 23.30 -8.63 -0.85
N ASP A 208 24.61 -8.51 -0.63
CA ASP A 208 25.15 -8.04 0.64
C ASP A 208 24.75 -6.59 0.90
N GLU A 209 24.84 -5.73 -0.12
CA GLU A 209 24.42 -4.33 -0.04
C GLU A 209 22.91 -4.20 0.19
N PHE A 210 22.13 -5.03 -0.51
CA PHE A 210 20.67 -5.02 -0.40
C PHE A 210 20.22 -5.40 1.02
N LEU A 211 20.81 -6.47 1.57
CA LEU A 211 20.50 -7.03 2.89
C LEU A 211 21.08 -6.20 4.03
N ALA A 212 22.18 -5.49 3.84
CA ALA A 212 22.80 -4.63 4.87
C ALA A 212 21.96 -3.39 5.23
N SER A 213 20.95 -3.05 4.42
CA SER A 213 20.09 -1.88 4.68
C SER A 213 19.21 -2.06 5.92
N THR A 214 19.55 -1.34 6.99
CA THR A 214 18.78 -1.32 8.25
C THR A 214 17.36 -0.79 8.05
N THR A 215 17.17 0.17 7.13
CA THR A 215 15.85 0.69 6.77
C THR A 215 14.96 -0.39 6.16
N ARG A 216 15.50 -1.22 5.26
CA ARG A 216 14.74 -2.35 4.69
C ARG A 216 14.41 -3.39 5.76
N GLN A 217 15.38 -3.77 6.58
CA GLN A 217 15.16 -4.71 7.69
C GLN A 217 14.06 -4.22 8.64
N ALA A 218 14.06 -2.94 9.01
CA ALA A 218 13.04 -2.35 9.86
C ALA A 218 11.66 -2.34 9.19
N ALA A 219 11.59 -2.00 7.90
CA ALA A 219 10.33 -1.99 7.14
C ALA A 219 9.73 -3.41 7.03
N ARG A 220 10.53 -4.43 6.68
CA ARG A 220 10.08 -5.84 6.65
C ARG A 220 9.54 -6.29 8.00
N LYS A 221 10.24 -5.94 9.09
CA LYS A 221 9.80 -6.27 10.46
C LYS A 221 8.47 -5.60 10.81
N SER A 222 8.28 -4.33 10.43
CA SER A 222 7.01 -3.62 10.67
C SER A 222 5.84 -4.20 9.89
N LEU A 223 6.10 -4.82 8.73
CA LEU A 223 5.11 -5.45 7.86
C LEU A 223 4.90 -6.94 8.15
N GLY A 224 5.66 -7.54 9.08
CA GLY A 224 5.54 -8.97 9.41
C GLY A 224 6.10 -9.91 8.34
N LEU A 225 6.90 -9.43 7.39
CA LEU A 225 7.44 -10.20 6.26
C LEU A 225 8.65 -11.11 6.59
N GLY A 226 9.07 -11.16 7.86
CA GLY A 226 10.21 -11.97 8.28
C GLY A 226 11.54 -11.58 7.63
N GLU A 227 12.49 -12.53 7.61
CA GLU A 227 13.75 -12.37 6.90
C GLU A 227 13.53 -12.29 5.38
N PHE A 228 14.47 -11.66 4.68
CA PHE A 228 14.36 -11.52 3.24
C PHE A 228 14.58 -12.87 2.55
N ASN A 229 13.62 -13.26 1.71
CA ASN A 229 13.70 -14.44 0.85
C ASN A 229 13.33 -14.05 -0.58
N PHE A 230 14.25 -14.27 -1.53
CA PHE A 230 14.01 -13.91 -2.93
C PHE A 230 12.88 -14.73 -3.55
N ASP A 231 12.75 -16.01 -3.19
CA ASP A 231 11.74 -16.89 -3.80
C ASP A 231 10.31 -16.46 -3.42
N GLU A 232 10.15 -15.72 -2.32
CA GLU A 232 8.86 -15.15 -1.92
C GLU A 232 8.48 -13.92 -2.73
N LEU A 233 9.46 -13.15 -3.24
CA LEU A 233 9.20 -11.98 -4.08
C LEU A 233 8.47 -12.31 -5.37
N ARG A 234 8.57 -13.55 -5.85
CA ARG A 234 7.90 -14.00 -7.05
C ARG A 234 6.37 -13.97 -6.89
N TYR A 235 5.87 -14.10 -5.66
CA TYR A 235 4.46 -14.25 -5.38
C TYR A 235 3.82 -12.97 -4.83
N VAL A 236 2.55 -12.78 -5.13
CA VAL A 236 1.72 -11.73 -4.56
C VAL A 236 1.40 -12.09 -3.10
N PRO A 237 1.77 -11.25 -2.11
CA PRO A 237 1.41 -11.46 -0.71
C PRO A 237 -0.09 -11.68 -0.50
N MET A 238 -0.45 -12.50 0.49
CA MET A 238 -1.84 -12.79 0.88
C MET A 238 -2.73 -13.45 -0.19
N THR A 239 -2.16 -14.01 -1.26
CA THR A 239 -2.92 -14.78 -2.26
C THR A 239 -2.95 -16.27 -1.94
N ASN A 240 -4.12 -16.90 -2.10
CA ASN A 240 -4.31 -18.35 -2.00
C ASN A 240 -5.29 -18.85 -3.07
N PRO A 241 -4.86 -19.62 -4.09
CA PRO A 241 -3.50 -20.11 -4.33
C PRO A 241 -2.50 -18.97 -4.56
N LYS A 242 -1.21 -19.25 -4.35
CA LYS A 242 -0.15 -18.25 -4.57
C LYS A 242 -0.16 -17.80 -6.04
N GLU A 243 -0.40 -16.52 -6.26
CA GLU A 243 -0.33 -15.90 -7.58
C GLU A 243 1.05 -15.29 -7.78
N GLU A 244 1.57 -15.35 -9.01
CA GLU A 244 2.87 -14.78 -9.37
C GLU A 244 2.72 -13.39 -9.99
N TRP A 245 3.71 -12.54 -9.78
CA TRP A 245 3.82 -11.29 -10.54
C TRP A 245 4.20 -11.57 -11.99
N ILE A 246 3.63 -10.81 -12.91
CA ILE A 246 3.94 -10.88 -14.33
C ILE A 246 4.99 -9.82 -14.64
N ILE A 247 6.08 -10.22 -15.30
CA ILE A 247 7.14 -9.32 -15.77
C ILE A 247 7.08 -9.28 -17.30
N GLU A 248 6.91 -8.07 -17.84
CA GLU A 248 7.02 -7.80 -19.27
C GLU A 248 8.14 -6.78 -19.50
N THR A 249 9.02 -7.04 -20.45
CA THR A 249 10.15 -6.16 -20.80
C THR A 249 10.17 -5.87 -22.29
N VAL A 250 10.65 -4.67 -22.64
CA VAL A 250 10.94 -4.29 -24.04
C VAL A 250 12.32 -3.64 -24.05
N ASP A 251 13.31 -4.32 -24.61
CA ASP A 251 14.71 -3.85 -24.57
C ASP A 251 14.98 -2.64 -25.46
N LYS A 252 14.27 -2.57 -26.60
CA LYS A 252 14.50 -1.58 -27.64
C LYS A 252 13.21 -0.87 -28.03
N LEU A 253 12.63 -0.11 -27.11
CA LEU A 253 11.52 0.76 -27.45
C LEU A 253 12.06 2.00 -28.20
N PRO A 254 11.59 2.31 -29.41
CA PRO A 254 12.00 3.53 -30.11
C PRO A 254 11.68 4.78 -29.29
N TYR A 255 12.68 5.63 -29.11
CA TYR A 255 12.60 6.91 -28.43
C TYR A 255 13.11 8.02 -29.37
N LEU A 256 12.96 9.28 -28.96
CA LEU A 256 13.29 10.45 -29.77
C LEU A 256 14.65 10.32 -30.46
N ASN A 257 14.73 10.80 -31.72
CA ASN A 257 15.95 10.85 -32.54
C ASN A 257 16.62 9.50 -32.87
N GLY A 258 15.88 8.38 -32.84
CA GLY A 258 16.39 7.07 -33.26
C GLY A 258 17.13 6.31 -32.15
N ASP A 259 17.15 6.85 -30.93
CA ASP A 259 17.61 6.13 -29.76
C ASP A 259 16.57 5.10 -29.32
N THR A 260 17.02 4.07 -28.59
CA THR A 260 16.15 3.05 -28.01
C THR A 260 16.27 3.06 -26.50
N ILE A 261 15.16 2.82 -25.80
CA ILE A 261 15.12 2.73 -24.35
C ILE A 261 14.55 1.39 -23.90
N ALA A 262 15.14 0.80 -22.87
CA ALA A 262 14.60 -0.39 -22.22
C ALA A 262 13.47 0.01 -21.27
N THR A 263 12.31 -0.65 -21.40
CA THR A 263 11.12 -0.47 -20.57
C THR A 263 10.70 -1.78 -19.90
N ILE A 264 9.96 -1.66 -18.80
CA ILE A 264 9.46 -2.79 -18.01
C ILE A 264 8.04 -2.48 -17.54
N HIS A 265 7.24 -3.51 -17.39
CA HIS A 265 5.97 -3.49 -16.69
C HIS A 265 5.90 -4.73 -15.80
N VAL A 266 5.84 -4.53 -14.48
CA VAL A 266 5.63 -5.60 -13.52
C VAL A 266 4.27 -5.39 -12.87
N TYR A 267 3.39 -6.38 -12.99
CA TYR A 267 2.02 -6.22 -12.51
C TYR A 267 1.41 -7.55 -12.04
N GLY A 268 0.36 -7.42 -11.24
CA GLY A 268 -0.44 -8.52 -10.74
C GLY A 268 -1.79 -7.98 -10.24
N HIS A 269 -2.61 -8.87 -9.71
CA HIS A 269 -3.86 -8.46 -9.07
C HIS A 269 -3.66 -8.24 -7.57
N GLU A 270 -4.34 -7.24 -7.02
CA GLU A 270 -4.42 -7.09 -5.56
C GLU A 270 -5.00 -8.37 -4.93
N ALA A 271 -4.48 -8.81 -3.79
CA ALA A 271 -4.97 -10.03 -3.15
C ALA A 271 -6.40 -9.84 -2.61
N VAL A 272 -6.65 -8.69 -2.01
CA VAL A 272 -7.95 -8.28 -1.47
C VAL A 272 -8.48 -7.11 -2.31
N PRO A 273 -9.73 -7.16 -2.83
CA PRO A 273 -10.31 -6.04 -3.55
C PRO A 273 -10.58 -4.85 -2.62
N LYS A 274 -10.65 -3.64 -3.17
CA LYS A 274 -10.94 -2.42 -2.40
C LYS A 274 -12.34 -2.39 -1.76
N PHE A 275 -13.30 -3.05 -2.39
CA PHE A 275 -14.67 -3.14 -1.92
C PHE A 275 -15.04 -4.60 -1.73
N GLU A 276 -15.81 -4.88 -0.68
CA GLU A 276 -16.28 -6.22 -0.38
C GLU A 276 -17.11 -6.76 -1.55
N GLY A 277 -16.79 -7.97 -2.04
CA GLY A 277 -17.41 -8.55 -3.24
C GLY A 277 -17.04 -7.85 -4.56
N GLY A 278 -16.14 -6.88 -4.54
CA GLY A 278 -15.65 -6.16 -5.71
C GLY A 278 -14.64 -6.96 -6.56
N LYS A 279 -14.27 -6.39 -7.71
CA LYS A 279 -13.19 -6.94 -8.55
C LYS A 279 -11.83 -6.47 -8.04
N ARG A 280 -10.84 -7.35 -8.08
CA ARG A 280 -9.44 -7.04 -7.73
C ARG A 280 -8.85 -6.14 -8.81
N ASN A 281 -8.24 -5.02 -8.42
CA ASN A 281 -7.59 -4.14 -9.38
C ASN A 281 -6.21 -4.69 -9.76
N ILE A 282 -5.67 -4.17 -10.85
CA ILE A 282 -4.28 -4.43 -11.25
C ILE A 282 -3.41 -3.45 -10.47
N ILE A 283 -2.40 -3.98 -9.78
CA ILE A 283 -1.37 -3.22 -9.09
C ILE A 283 -0.01 -3.61 -9.66
N GLY A 284 0.87 -2.62 -9.83
CA GLY A 284 2.15 -2.85 -10.48
C GLY A 284 2.97 -1.58 -10.61
N PHE A 285 4.11 -1.68 -11.28
CA PHE A 285 4.92 -0.54 -11.66
C PHE A 285 5.43 -0.70 -13.09
N GLY A 286 5.80 0.44 -13.67
CA GLY A 286 6.35 0.46 -15.02
C GLY A 286 5.29 0.59 -16.11
N ASN A 287 5.74 0.84 -17.32
CA ASN A 287 4.88 0.97 -18.49
C ASN A 287 5.68 0.54 -19.72
N LEU A 288 5.10 -0.27 -20.60
CA LEU A 288 5.81 -0.71 -21.81
C LEU A 288 5.96 0.41 -22.86
N LYS A 289 5.08 1.42 -22.84
CA LYS A 289 5.05 2.52 -23.80
C LYS A 289 5.90 3.71 -23.38
N THR A 290 6.25 3.81 -22.11
CA THR A 290 7.05 4.91 -21.57
C THR A 290 8.15 4.33 -20.69
N SER A 291 9.36 4.90 -20.67
CA SER A 291 10.41 4.42 -19.76
C SER A 291 10.17 4.79 -18.28
N SER A 292 8.92 5.00 -17.89
CA SER A 292 8.52 5.25 -16.52
C SER A 292 8.58 3.94 -15.73
N ASP A 293 9.12 4.00 -14.51
CA ASP A 293 9.10 2.91 -13.52
C ASP A 293 8.23 3.26 -12.30
N LYS A 294 7.32 4.23 -12.49
CA LYS A 294 6.34 4.64 -11.48
C LYS A 294 5.39 3.51 -11.14
N GLY A 295 5.05 3.41 -9.86
CA GLY A 295 4.04 2.49 -9.35
C GLY A 295 2.63 3.02 -9.60
N THR A 296 1.64 2.13 -9.63
CA THR A 296 0.22 2.51 -9.70
C THR A 296 -0.29 3.23 -8.44
N TRP A 297 0.51 3.22 -7.36
CA TRP A 297 0.23 3.85 -6.07
C TRP A 297 0.87 5.24 -5.90
N GLU A 298 1.63 5.73 -6.89
CA GLU A 298 2.32 7.02 -6.88
C GLU A 298 1.53 8.10 -7.66
#